data_AF-A0A7S0Y2N0-F1
#
_entry.id   AF-A0A7S0Y2N0-F1
#
_cell.length_a   1.000
_cell.length_b   1.000
_cell.length_c   1.000
_cell.angle_alpha   90.00
_cell.angle_beta   90.00
_cell.angle_gamma   90.00
#
_symmetry.space_group_name_H-M   'P 1'
#
loop_
_entity.id
_entity.type
_entity.pdbx_description
1 polymer ?
#
loop_
_entity_poly.entity_id
_entity_poly.type
_entity_poly.pdbx_seq_one_letter_code
_entity_poly.pdbx_strand_id
1 'polypeptide(L)'
;HVIGFRINSLLPDGYVFIGIGKENVAYNTDAIPPDDYNCYGYTTVGEIYSAGRLMETSKEKLAEGDRVVMVVDFSVRSVVWYRNNHPVGFIEGFEGTGLYPCIV
;
A
#
# COMPACT_ATOMS: atom_id res chain seq x y z
N HIS A 1 12.23 -3.99 5.95
CA HIS A 1 12.29 -4.44 4.54
C HIS A 1 12.09 -3.24 3.62
N VAL A 2 12.74 -3.25 2.45
CA VAL A 2 12.59 -2.21 1.42
C VAL A 2 12.13 -2.89 0.14
N ILE A 3 11.04 -2.40 -0.45
CA ILE A 3 10.49 -2.91 -1.70
C ILE A 3 10.29 -1.73 -2.63
N GLY A 4 10.95 -1.79 -3.79
CA GLY A 4 10.87 -0.76 -4.81
C GLY A 4 10.41 -1.34 -6.14
N PHE A 5 9.49 -0.64 -6.81
CA PHE A 5 9.05 -0.96 -8.15
C PHE A 5 8.78 0.31 -8.95
N ARG A 6 8.59 0.14 -10.25
CA ARG A 6 8.20 1.19 -11.17
C ARG A 6 6.86 0.86 -11.79
N ILE A 7 5.97 1.84 -11.88
CA ILE A 7 4.75 1.69 -12.65
C ILE A 7 5.13 1.83 -14.12
N ASN A 8 5.18 0.70 -14.83
CA ASN A 8 5.51 0.71 -16.26
C ASN A 8 4.30 1.06 -17.11
N SER A 9 3.12 0.60 -16.72
CA SER A 9 1.85 1.01 -17.32
C SER A 9 0.73 0.90 -16.29
N LEU A 10 -0.28 1.77 -16.41
CA LEU A 10 -1.45 1.84 -15.57
C LEU A 10 -2.67 2.08 -16.48
N LEU A 11 -3.62 1.15 -16.46
CA LEU A 11 -4.86 1.31 -17.22
C LEU A 11 -5.66 2.54 -16.69
N PRO A 12 -6.56 3.13 -17.49
CA PRO A 12 -7.34 4.31 -17.07
C PRO A 12 -8.14 4.12 -15.78
N ASP A 13 -8.56 2.90 -15.50
CA ASP A 13 -9.24 2.42 -14.29
C ASP A 13 -8.32 1.53 -13.42
N GLY A 14 -7.03 1.54 -13.72
CA GLY A 14 -6.01 0.76 -13.03
C GLY A 14 -5.94 1.12 -11.56
N TYR A 15 -6.31 0.16 -10.73
CA TYR A 15 -6.23 0.26 -9.29
C TYR A 15 -5.12 -0.66 -8.80
N VAL A 16 -4.12 -0.10 -8.12
CA VAL A 16 -3.06 -0.90 -7.50
C VAL A 16 -2.98 -0.55 -6.03
N PHE A 17 -2.97 -1.57 -5.18
CA PHE A 17 -2.71 -1.50 -3.75
C PHE A 17 -1.28 -1.93 -3.47
N ILE A 18 -0.55 -1.15 -2.67
CA ILE A 18 0.85 -1.40 -2.34
C ILE A 18 0.98 -1.39 -0.84
N GLY A 19 1.32 -2.52 -0.24
CA GLY A 19 1.24 -2.61 1.21
C GLY A 19 1.80 -3.86 1.84
N ILE A 20 1.37 -4.07 3.08
CA ILE A 20 1.56 -5.31 3.84
C ILE A 20 0.19 -5.89 4.24
N GLY A 21 0.08 -7.21 4.25
CA GLY A 21 -1.14 -7.91 4.67
C GLY A 21 -0.90 -9.37 5.01
N LYS A 22 -1.94 -10.07 5.47
CA LYS A 22 -1.85 -11.51 5.81
C LYS A 22 -1.72 -12.38 4.55
N GLU A 23 -1.34 -13.64 4.73
CA GLU A 23 -1.13 -14.68 3.69
C GLU A 23 -2.31 -14.92 2.71
N ASN A 24 -3.46 -14.27 2.89
CA ASN A 24 -4.66 -14.43 2.06
C ASN A 24 -5.24 -13.10 1.55
N VAL A 25 -4.46 -12.01 1.43
CA VAL A 25 -4.99 -10.79 0.77
C VAL A 25 -5.50 -11.19 -0.62
N ALA A 26 -6.80 -11.07 -0.83
CA ALA A 26 -7.44 -11.53 -2.05
C ALA A 26 -6.89 -10.74 -3.25
N TYR A 27 -6.30 -11.44 -4.21
CA TYR A 27 -5.70 -10.86 -5.43
C TYR A 27 -6.70 -10.36 -6.46
N ASN A 28 -8.00 -10.55 -6.21
CA ASN A 28 -9.06 -10.22 -7.14
C ASN A 28 -10.27 -9.74 -6.36
N THR A 29 -10.33 -8.44 -6.11
CA THR A 29 -11.55 -7.82 -5.66
C THR A 29 -11.69 -6.50 -6.37
N ASP A 30 -12.83 -6.31 -7.05
CA ASP A 30 -13.29 -5.04 -7.63
C ASP A 30 -13.37 -3.88 -6.59
N ALA A 31 -13.01 -4.16 -5.33
CA ALA A 31 -12.76 -3.22 -4.24
C ALA A 31 -11.72 -3.84 -3.30
N ILE A 32 -10.70 -3.10 -2.83
CA ILE A 32 -9.76 -3.56 -1.77
C ILE A 32 -10.53 -4.29 -0.67
N PRO A 33 -9.98 -5.38 -0.08
CA PRO A 33 -10.76 -6.20 0.82
C PRO A 33 -11.23 -5.39 2.06
N PRO A 34 -12.54 -5.33 2.31
CA PRO A 34 -13.13 -4.62 3.46
C PRO A 34 -12.74 -5.33 4.75
N ASP A 35 -12.23 -4.59 5.75
CA ASP A 35 -12.04 -4.90 7.19
C ASP A 35 -11.34 -6.23 7.61
N ASP A 36 -11.53 -7.34 6.89
CA ASP A 36 -11.19 -8.72 7.29
C ASP A 36 -9.72 -9.13 7.05
N TYR A 37 -8.97 -8.35 6.27
CA TYR A 37 -7.66 -8.78 5.77
C TYR A 37 -6.45 -8.16 6.49
N ASN A 38 -6.68 -7.31 7.49
CA ASN A 38 -5.64 -6.64 8.29
C ASN A 38 -4.48 -6.15 7.40
N CYS A 39 -4.83 -5.34 6.40
CA CYS A 39 -3.89 -4.81 5.43
C CYS A 39 -3.60 -3.33 5.69
N TYR A 40 -2.39 -2.92 5.31
CA TYR A 40 -1.88 -1.57 5.46
C TYR A 40 -1.25 -1.17 4.14
N GLY A 41 -1.76 -0.15 3.47
CA GLY A 41 -1.34 0.12 2.10
C GLY A 41 -1.64 1.51 1.59
N TYR A 42 -0.99 1.81 0.48
CA TYR A 42 -1.14 3.01 -0.31
C TYR A 42 -1.51 2.65 -1.75
N THR A 43 -2.39 3.42 -2.37
CA THR A 43 -3.03 3.04 -3.64
C THR A 43 -2.71 3.99 -4.79
N THR A 44 -3.00 3.58 -6.03
CA THR A 44 -2.79 4.44 -7.22
C THR A 44 -3.61 5.71 -7.19
N VAL A 45 -4.74 5.71 -6.50
CA VAL A 45 -5.62 6.88 -6.36
C VAL A 45 -5.28 7.74 -5.14
N GLY A 46 -4.20 7.41 -4.41
CA GLY A 46 -3.70 8.16 -3.26
C GLY A 46 -4.37 7.78 -1.93
N GLU A 47 -5.08 6.67 -1.85
CA GLU A 47 -5.71 6.24 -0.61
C GLU A 47 -4.71 5.54 0.31
N ILE A 48 -4.86 5.77 1.62
CA ILE A 48 -4.10 5.09 2.67
C ILE A 48 -5.07 4.23 3.48
N TYR A 49 -4.77 2.94 3.58
CA TYR A 49 -5.54 1.98 4.36
C TYR A 49 -4.75 1.52 5.58
N SER A 50 -5.42 1.42 6.72
CA SER A 50 -4.89 0.85 7.97
C SER A 50 -5.86 -0.20 8.50
N ALA A 51 -5.37 -1.39 8.78
CA ALA A 51 -6.17 -2.53 9.21
C ALA A 51 -7.42 -2.77 8.33
N GLY A 52 -7.28 -2.61 7.00
CA GLY A 52 -8.40 -2.77 6.04
C GLY A 52 -9.36 -1.59 5.95
N ARG A 53 -9.12 -0.49 6.66
CA ARG A 53 -9.96 0.72 6.65
C ARG A 53 -9.30 1.86 5.93
N LEU A 54 -10.06 2.59 5.11
CA LEU A 54 -9.62 3.84 4.52
C LEU A 54 -9.41 4.87 5.63
N MET A 55 -8.19 5.36 5.78
CA MET A 55 -7.80 6.35 6.77
C MET A 55 -7.75 7.74 6.18
N GLU A 56 -7.17 7.86 4.98
CA GLU A 56 -6.91 9.13 4.32
C GLU A 56 -6.94 8.95 2.81
N THR A 57 -7.36 10.00 2.12
CA THR A 57 -7.14 10.15 0.67
C THR A 57 -6.15 11.28 0.44
N SER A 58 -4.90 10.92 0.19
CA SER A 58 -3.85 11.84 -0.24
C SER A 58 -4.17 12.41 -1.62
N LYS A 59 -3.69 13.64 -1.88
CA LYS A 59 -3.74 14.23 -3.23
C LYS A 59 -2.67 13.66 -4.16
N GLU A 60 -1.68 12.97 -3.61
CA GLU A 60 -0.62 12.34 -4.37
C GLU A 60 -1.17 11.06 -5.01
N LYS A 61 -1.42 11.10 -6.31
CA LYS A 61 -1.80 9.91 -7.08
C LYS A 61 -0.59 9.33 -7.75
N LEU A 62 -0.58 8.01 -7.95
CA LEU A 62 0.44 7.36 -8.73
C LEU A 62 0.08 7.40 -10.21
N ALA A 63 1.10 7.49 -11.04
CA ALA A 63 0.99 7.53 -12.49
C ALA A 63 2.06 6.65 -13.16
N GLU A 64 1.86 6.38 -14.44
CA GLU A 64 2.88 5.73 -15.25
C GLU A 64 4.22 6.45 -15.17
N GLY A 65 5.29 5.69 -15.03
CA GLY A 65 6.65 6.18 -14.89
C GLY A 65 7.10 6.39 -13.44
N ASP A 66 6.18 6.49 -12.48
CA ASP A 66 6.52 6.71 -11.07
C ASP A 66 7.34 5.55 -10.49
N ARG A 67 8.34 5.91 -9.68
CA ARG A 67 9.06 4.98 -8.82
C ARG A 67 8.41 5.00 -7.46
N VAL A 68 7.99 3.83 -7.00
CA VAL A 68 7.35 3.67 -5.70
C VAL A 68 8.22 2.79 -4.82
N VAL A 69 8.46 3.25 -3.59
CA VAL A 69 9.22 2.50 -2.58
C VAL A 69 8.37 2.39 -1.33
N MET A 70 8.19 1.18 -0.84
CA MET A 70 7.63 0.90 0.47
C MET A 70 8.77 0.50 1.41
N VAL A 71 8.89 1.19 2.53
CA VAL A 71 9.83 0.85 3.62
C VAL A 71 9.00 0.42 4.82
N VAL A 72 9.25 -0.80 5.28
CA VAL A 72 8.54 -1.40 6.43
C VAL A 72 9.55 -1.68 7.52
N ASP A 73 9.28 -1.19 8.73
CA ASP A 73 10.00 -1.55 9.94
C ASP A 73 9.08 -2.34 10.87
N PHE A 74 9.33 -3.65 10.97
CA PHE A 74 8.57 -4.53 11.85
C PHE A 74 8.90 -4.36 13.34
N SER A 75 10.05 -3.79 13.68
CA SER A 75 10.47 -3.59 15.07
C SER A 75 9.70 -2.47 15.75
N VAL A 76 9.43 -1.39 15.01
CA VAL A 76 8.60 -0.26 15.47
C VAL A 76 7.20 -0.25 14.85
N ARG A 77 6.85 -1.29 14.08
CA ARG A 77 5.56 -1.47 13.43
C ARG A 77 5.12 -0.27 12.60
N SER A 78 6.01 0.18 11.72
CA SER A 78 5.74 1.31 10.82
C SER A 78 5.96 0.98 9.35
N VAL A 79 5.23 1.69 8.50
CA VAL A 79 5.38 1.63 7.05
C VAL A 79 5.30 3.04 6.48
N VAL A 80 6.19 3.32 5.53
CA VAL A 80 6.20 4.57 4.77
C VAL A 80 6.26 4.24 3.28
N TRP A 81 5.51 5.00 2.49
CA TRP A 81 5.55 4.93 1.03
C TRP A 81 6.20 6.19 0.47
N TYR A 82 7.04 6.01 -0.53
CA TYR A 82 7.67 7.07 -1.29
C TYR A 82 7.25 6.99 -2.75
N ARG A 83 6.99 8.14 -3.35
CA ARG A 83 6.84 8.35 -4.79
C ARG A 83 7.97 9.25 -5.27
N ASN A 84 8.81 8.76 -6.18
CA ASN A 84 9.96 9.50 -6.73
C ASN A 84 10.83 10.14 -5.64
N ASN A 85 11.11 9.38 -4.57
CA ASN A 85 11.87 9.77 -3.38
C ASN A 85 11.18 10.75 -2.41
N HIS A 86 9.92 11.12 -2.65
CA HIS A 86 9.12 11.94 -1.73
C HIS A 86 8.14 11.06 -0.94
N PRO A 87 8.04 11.21 0.40
CA PRO A 87 7.07 10.44 1.18
C PRO A 87 5.65 10.86 0.83
N VAL A 88 4.76 9.88 0.62
CA VAL A 88 3.36 10.09 0.20
C VAL A 88 2.33 9.45 1.13
N GLY A 89 2.78 8.58 2.04
CA GLY A 89 1.94 7.97 3.06
C GLY A 89 2.77 7.39 4.19
N PHE A 90 2.20 7.34 5.39
CA PHE A 90 2.85 6.79 6.58
C PHE A 90 1.81 6.18 7.51
N ILE A 91 2.16 5.03 8.09
CA ILE A 91 1.41 4.41 9.18
C ILE A 91 2.41 3.99 10.26
N GLU A 92 2.04 4.24 11.51
CA GLU A 92 2.71 3.71 12.70
C GLU A 92 1.76 2.83 13.50
N GLY A 93 2.34 1.91 14.28
CA GLY A 93 1.58 1.05 15.18
C GLY A 93 0.71 0.00 14.49
N PHE A 94 1.09 -0.47 13.30
CA PHE A 94 0.30 -1.54 12.65
C PHE A 94 0.24 -2.79 13.53
N GLU A 95 -0.90 -3.47 13.50
CA GLU A 95 -1.16 -4.66 14.32
C GLU A 95 -1.16 -5.94 13.49
N GLY A 96 -0.94 -7.07 14.16
CA GLY A 96 -0.96 -8.41 13.57
C GLY A 96 0.42 -9.05 13.42
N THR A 97 0.39 -10.36 13.17
CA THR A 97 1.56 -11.22 12.95
C THR A 97 1.42 -11.89 11.59
N GLY A 98 2.55 -12.28 10.97
CA GLY A 98 2.53 -12.88 9.64
C GLY A 98 2.05 -11.91 8.57
N LEU A 99 2.57 -10.68 8.61
CA LEU A 99 2.34 -9.68 7.59
C LEU A 99 3.43 -9.77 6.54
N TYR A 100 3.01 -9.84 5.29
CA TYR A 100 3.86 -9.96 4.13
C TYR A 100 3.64 -8.79 3.20
N PRO A 101 4.69 -8.33 2.52
CA PRO A 101 4.53 -7.37 1.44
C PRO A 101 3.62 -7.90 0.33
N CYS A 102 2.74 -7.04 -0.17
CA CYS A 102 1.86 -7.34 -1.27
C CYS A 102 1.75 -6.15 -2.24
N ILE A 103 1.56 -6.49 -3.50
CA ILE A 103 1.12 -5.59 -4.57
C ILE A 103 -0.07 -6.30 -5.20
N VAL A 104 -1.24 -5.67 -5.15
CA VAL A 104 -2.50 -6.22 -5.65
C VAL A 104 -3.07 -5.27 -6.68
#